data_AF-A0A1F8AX43-F1
#
_entry.id   AF-A0A1F8AX43-F1
#
_cell.length_a   1.000
_cell.length_b   1.000
_cell.length_c   1.000
_cell.angle_alpha   90.00
_cell.angle_beta   90.00
_cell.angle_gamma   90.00
#
_symmetry.space_group_name_H-M   'P 1'
#
loop_
_entity.id
_entity.type
_entity.pdbx_description
1 polymer ?
#
loop_
_entity_poly.entity_id
_entity_poly.type
_entity_poly.pdbx_seq_one_letter_code
_entity_poly.pdbx_strand_id
1 'polypeptide(L)'
;MPVTKTAKRALRGSGRKALINKQIILKLELAIRSAKKAKSKEKILAAISLADKAAKKRTIHKNKAARIKKALTLLLPKSKTVSSKKKK
;
A
#
# COMPACT_ATOMS: atom_id res chain seq x y z
N MET A 1 33.53 11.66 -13.62
CA MET A 1 32.66 11.28 -14.77
C MET A 1 31.88 12.51 -15.24
N PRO A 2 31.74 12.75 -16.55
CA PRO A 2 31.07 13.94 -17.07
C PRO A 2 29.55 13.89 -16.84
N VAL A 3 28.98 15.03 -16.43
CA VAL A 3 27.53 15.20 -16.25
C VAL A 3 26.87 15.43 -17.61
N THR A 4 26.68 14.33 -18.35
CA THR A 4 26.07 14.35 -19.69
C THR A 4 24.63 14.87 -19.66
N LYS A 5 24.12 15.30 -20.81
CA LYS A 5 22.72 15.78 -20.95
C LYS A 5 21.70 14.72 -20.51
N THR A 6 22.00 13.44 -20.76
CA THR A 6 21.17 12.29 -20.35
C THR A 6 21.16 12.12 -18.83
N ALA A 7 22.31 12.26 -18.17
CA ALA A 7 22.40 12.21 -16.70
C ALA A 7 21.58 13.33 -16.04
N LYS A 8 21.67 14.57 -16.53
CA LYS A 8 20.85 15.70 -16.03
C LYS A 8 19.34 15.45 -16.20
N ARG A 9 18.92 14.89 -17.34
CA ARG A 9 17.52 14.53 -17.60
C ARG A 9 17.04 13.42 -16.66
N ALA A 10 17.85 12.38 -16.44
CA ALA A 10 17.53 11.29 -15.53
C ALA A 10 17.36 11.79 -14.08
N LEU A 11 18.24 12.68 -13.61
CA LEU A 11 18.16 13.29 -12.29
C LEU A 11 16.83 14.03 -12.08
N ARG A 12 16.44 14.87 -13.03
CA ARG A 12 15.15 15.59 -12.98
C ARG A 12 13.94 14.64 -12.95
N GLY A 13 13.98 13.59 -13.77
CA GLY A 13 12.93 12.57 -13.80
C GLY A 13 12.84 11.78 -12.48
N SER A 14 13.99 11.43 -11.91
CA SER A 14 14.08 10.74 -10.62
C SER A 14 13.52 11.61 -9.48
N GLY A 15 13.90 12.89 -9.43
CA GLY A 15 13.41 13.83 -8.41
C GLY A 15 11.89 13.96 -8.39
N ARG A 16 11.25 14.13 -9.56
CA ARG A 16 9.79 14.21 -9.67
C ARG A 16 9.11 12.92 -9.18
N LYS A 17 9.64 11.75 -9.56
CA LYS A 17 9.12 10.45 -9.12
C LYS A 17 9.29 10.26 -7.61
N ALA A 18 10.41 10.68 -7.05
CA ALA A 18 10.70 10.57 -5.62
C ALA A 18 9.70 11.35 -4.78
N LEU A 19 9.36 12.59 -5.18
CA LEU A 19 8.37 13.42 -4.48
C LEU A 19 6.97 12.75 -4.45
N ILE A 20 6.50 12.27 -5.60
CA ILE A 20 5.20 11.60 -5.71
C ILE A 20 5.18 10.29 -4.90
N ASN A 21 6.24 9.49 -5.01
CA ASN A 21 6.37 8.24 -4.26
C ASN A 21 6.39 8.49 -2.75
N LYS A 22 7.09 9.54 -2.29
CA LYS A 22 7.13 9.94 -0.87
C LYS A 22 5.72 10.27 -0.36
N GLN A 23 4.93 11.01 -1.12
CA GLN A 23 3.54 11.33 -0.74
C GLN A 23 2.66 10.08 -0.64
N ILE A 24 2.81 9.12 -1.58
CA ILE A 24 2.07 7.85 -1.55
C ILE A 24 2.45 7.02 -0.32
N ILE A 25 3.75 6.93 -0.03
CA ILE A 25 4.28 6.18 1.13
C ILE A 25 3.76 6.78 2.44
N LEU A 26 3.84 8.11 2.61
CA LEU A 26 3.37 8.78 3.81
C LEU A 26 1.87 8.56 4.04
N LYS A 27 1.05 8.70 3.00
CA LYS A 27 -0.40 8.43 3.09
C LYS A 27 -0.67 6.98 3.50
N LEU A 28 0.07 6.03 2.95
CA LEU A 28 -0.04 4.62 3.31
C LEU A 28 0.35 4.37 4.77
N GLU A 29 1.45 4.95 5.24
CA GLU A 29 1.93 4.81 6.62
C GLU A 29 0.92 5.37 7.64
N LEU A 30 0.38 6.56 7.38
CA LEU A 30 -0.65 7.18 8.23
C LEU A 30 -1.92 6.32 8.30
N ALA A 31 -2.36 5.77 7.16
CA ALA A 31 -3.51 4.88 7.11
C ALA A 31 -3.25 3.58 7.89
N ILE A 32 -2.07 2.97 7.74
CA ILE A 32 -1.69 1.76 8.49
C ILE A 32 -1.63 2.05 10.00
N ARG A 33 -1.03 3.18 10.42
CA ARG A 33 -0.98 3.56 11.84
C ARG A 33 -2.39 3.77 12.41
N SER A 34 -3.25 4.45 11.67
CA SER A 34 -4.65 4.68 12.06
C SER A 34 -5.45 3.38 12.18
N ALA A 35 -5.29 2.47 11.22
CA ALA A 35 -5.95 1.18 11.21
C ALA A 35 -5.50 0.30 12.40
N LYS A 36 -4.19 0.27 12.70
CA LYS A 36 -3.65 -0.49 13.84
C LYS A 36 -4.13 0.03 15.19
N LYS A 37 -4.24 1.35 15.36
CA LYS A 37 -4.70 1.98 16.61
C LYS A 37 -6.20 1.79 16.83
N ALA A 38 -7.01 2.19 15.85
CA ALA A 38 -8.46 2.24 16.02
C ALA A 38 -9.15 0.88 15.81
N LYS A 39 -8.53 -0.04 15.05
CA LYS A 39 -9.08 -1.36 14.68
C LYS A 39 -10.49 -1.32 14.08
N SER A 40 -10.93 -0.17 13.56
CA SER A 40 -12.24 -0.04 12.91
C SER A 40 -12.22 -0.64 11.51
N LYS A 41 -13.33 -1.28 11.13
CA LYS A 41 -13.48 -1.93 9.82
C LYS A 41 -13.20 -0.97 8.66
N GLU A 42 -13.73 0.25 8.74
CA GLU A 42 -13.55 1.29 7.73
C GLU A 42 -12.09 1.69 7.52
N LYS A 43 -11.36 1.95 8.63
CA LYS A 43 -9.95 2.34 8.56
C LYS A 43 -9.07 1.21 8.02
N ILE A 44 -9.40 -0.04 8.37
CA ILE A 44 -8.73 -1.23 7.84
C ILE A 44 -8.95 -1.34 6.32
N LEU A 45 -10.20 -1.23 5.84
CA LEU A 45 -10.51 -1.32 4.42
C LEU A 45 -9.86 -0.18 3.62
N ALA A 46 -9.86 1.04 4.15
CA ALA A 46 -9.19 2.19 3.55
C ALA A 46 -7.68 1.96 3.40
N ALA A 47 -7.02 1.44 4.46
CA ALA A 47 -5.60 1.12 4.42
C ALA A 47 -5.27 -0.02 3.43
N ILE A 48 -6.13 -1.03 3.31
CA ILE A 48 -5.99 -2.11 2.32
C ILE A 48 -6.09 -1.55 0.89
N SER A 49 -7.10 -0.72 0.61
CA SER A 49 -7.25 -0.08 -0.70
C SER A 49 -6.05 0.77 -1.09
N LEU A 50 -5.49 1.54 -0.13
CA LEU A 50 -4.29 2.34 -0.35
C LEU A 50 -3.06 1.47 -0.63
N ALA A 51 -2.91 0.32 0.05
CA ALA A 51 -1.82 -0.61 -0.21
C ALA A 51 -1.88 -1.17 -1.65
N ASP A 52 -3.07 -1.56 -2.11
CA ASP A 52 -3.25 -2.07 -3.47
C ASP A 52 -3.01 -0.98 -4.54
N LYS A 53 -3.46 0.26 -4.29
CA LYS A 53 -3.17 1.40 -5.18
C LYS A 53 -1.66 1.69 -5.25
N ALA A 54 -0.96 1.64 -4.12
CA ALA A 54 0.49 1.83 -4.07
C ALA A 54 1.25 0.72 -4.83
N ALA A 55 0.75 -0.52 -4.80
CA ALA A 55 1.29 -1.62 -5.59
C ALA A 55 1.04 -1.43 -7.09
N LYS A 56 -0.17 -1.00 -7.49
CA LYS A 56 -0.50 -0.68 -8.89
C LYS A 56 0.41 0.40 -9.47
N LYS A 57 0.77 1.40 -8.66
CA LYS A 57 1.70 2.48 -9.02
C LYS A 57 3.18 2.09 -8.91
N ARG A 58 3.48 0.84 -8.53
CA ARG A 58 4.84 0.30 -8.35
C ARG A 58 5.68 1.05 -7.31
N THR A 59 5.03 1.81 -6.42
CA THR A 59 5.70 2.47 -5.29
C THR A 59 6.09 1.45 -4.22
N ILE A 60 5.31 0.37 -4.08
CA ILE A 60 5.65 -0.81 -3.27
C ILE A 60 5.54 -2.08 -4.10
N HIS A 61 6.32 -3.10 -3.75
CA HIS A 61 6.23 -4.41 -4.38
C HIS A 61 4.91 -5.13 -4.01
N LYS A 62 4.38 -5.96 -4.92
CA LYS A 62 3.16 -6.77 -4.71
C LYS A 62 3.22 -7.61 -3.43
N ASN A 63 4.38 -8.20 -3.12
CA ASN A 63 4.55 -9.01 -1.90
C ASN A 63 4.49 -8.15 -0.63
N LYS A 64 4.95 -6.91 -0.68
CA LYS A 64 4.85 -5.98 0.45
C LYS A 64 3.39 -5.59 0.68
N ALA A 65 2.65 -5.29 -0.39
CA ALA A 65 1.21 -5.03 -0.30
C ALA A 65 0.43 -6.23 0.24
N ALA A 66 0.71 -7.44 -0.25
CA ALA A 66 0.10 -8.67 0.26
C ALA A 66 0.38 -8.90 1.75
N ARG A 67 1.62 -8.63 2.21
CA ARG A 67 1.99 -8.71 3.62
C ARG A 67 1.21 -7.72 4.48
N ILE A 68 1.09 -6.47 4.02
CA ILE A 68 0.30 -5.44 4.70
C ILE A 68 -1.17 -5.86 4.78
N LYS A 69 -1.74 -6.34 3.67
CA LYS A 69 -3.12 -6.82 3.60
C LYS A 69 -3.36 -7.96 4.60
N LYS A 70 -2.50 -8.99 4.60
CA LYS A 70 -2.56 -10.10 5.57
C LYS A 70 -2.56 -9.59 7.01
N ALA A 71 -1.62 -8.71 7.36
CA ALA A 71 -1.50 -8.18 8.72
C ALA A 71 -2.74 -7.39 9.16
N LEU A 72 -3.35 -6.60 8.26
CA LEU A 72 -4.54 -5.81 8.57
C LEU A 72 -5.81 -6.66 8.65
N THR A 73 -5.94 -7.69 7.80
CA THR A 73 -7.09 -8.61 7.84
C THR A 73 -7.16 -9.38 9.16
N LEU A 74 -6.02 -9.74 9.75
CA LEU A 74 -5.96 -10.40 11.05
C LEU A 74 -6.51 -9.55 12.21
N LEU A 75 -6.60 -8.23 12.04
CA LEU A 75 -7.14 -7.32 13.04
C LEU A 75 -8.67 -7.20 12.97
N LEU A 76 -9.30 -7.69 11.89
CA LEU A 76 -10.75 -7.70 11.79
C LEU A 76 -11.33 -8.76 12.73
N PRO A 77 -12.48 -8.48 13.38
CA PRO A 77 -13.17 -9.50 14.16
C PRO A 77 -13.50 -10.69 13.26
N LYS A 78 -13.17 -11.90 13.71
CA LYS A 78 -13.49 -13.14 12.99
C LYS A 78 -15.02 -13.26 12.89
N SER A 79 -15.59 -12.90 11.74
CA SER A 79 -16.97 -13.26 11.45
C SER A 79 -17.06 -14.79 11.40
N LYS A 80 -18.02 -15.37 12.12
CA LYS A 80 -18.33 -16.80 12.03
C LYS A 80 -18.43 -17.17 10.55
N THR A 81 -17.55 -18.06 10.09
CA THR A 81 -17.53 -18.52 8.70
C THR A 81 -18.86 -19.16 8.40
N VAL A 82 -19.68 -18.53 7.56
CA VAL A 82 -20.84 -19.20 6.96
C VAL A 82 -20.23 -20.24 6.02
N SER A 83 -20.25 -21.50 6.43
CA SER A 83 -19.82 -22.63 5.62
C SER A 83 -20.60 -22.61 4.30
N SER A 84 -19.95 -22.21 3.21
CA SER A 84 -20.55 -22.25 1.89
C SER A 84 -20.82 -23.71 1.54
N LYS A 85 -22.11 -24.12 1.60
CA LYS A 85 -22.57 -25.41 1.09
C LYS A 85 -22.07 -25.57 -0.35
N LYS A 86 -21.27 -26.60 -0.57
CA LYS A 86 -20.88 -27.11 -1.89
C LYS A 86 -22.18 -27.39 -2.66
N LYS A 87 -22.56 -26.55 -3.63
CA LYS A 87 -23.62 -26.90 -4.58
C LYS A 87 -23.03 -27.90 -5.56
N LYS A 88 -23.73 -29.03 -5.65
CA LYS A 88 -23.46 -30.19 -6.50
C LYS A 88 -23.49 -29.80 -7.97
#